data_AF-A0A925XFX2-F1
#
_entry.id   AF-A0A925XFX2-F1
#
_cell.length_a   1.000
_cell.length_b   1.000
_cell.length_c   1.000
_cell.angle_alpha   90.00
_cell.angle_beta   90.00
_cell.angle_gamma   90.00
#
_symmetry.space_group_name_H-M   'P 1'
#
loop_
_entity.id
_entity.type
_entity.pdbx_description
1 polymer ?
#
loop_
_entity_poly.entity_id
_entity_poly.type
_entity_poly.pdbx_seq_one_letter_code
_entity_poly.pdbx_strand_id
1 'polypeptide(L)' 'MTQIVIDQEMREKLLESTFVEFVDDSGTVLGSFISYRQTPSDPSLIPPITEEERKRLHSEPGLYSTQQVLERLRSL' A
#
# COMPACT_ATOMS: atom_id res chain seq x y z
N MET A 1 -27.42 -12.89 4.46
CA MET A 1 -26.34 -11.89 4.58
C MET A 1 -26.00 -11.76 6.05
N THR A 2 -24.76 -12.06 6.44
CA THR A 2 -24.30 -11.96 7.83
C THR A 2 -23.71 -10.57 8.04
N GLN A 3 -24.21 -9.83 9.02
CA GLN A 3 -23.69 -8.51 9.40
C GLN A 3 -22.87 -8.66 10.68
N ILE A 4 -21.57 -8.35 10.61
CA ILE A 4 -20.67 -8.33 11.76
C ILE A 4 -20.61 -6.89 12.27
N VAL A 5 -21.10 -6.65 13.48
CA VAL A 5 -21.06 -5.34 14.13
C VAL A 5 -19.92 -5.36 15.15
N ILE A 6 -18.99 -4.41 15.03
CA ILE A 6 -17.87 -4.23 15.93
C ILE A 6 -18.05 -2.94 16.72
N ASP A 7 -17.68 -2.96 18.00
CA ASP A 7 -17.65 -1.77 18.84
C ASP A 7 -16.33 -0.99 18.66
N GLN A 8 -16.24 0.17 19.32
CA GLN A 8 -15.08 1.04 19.22
C GLN A 8 -13.82 0.40 19.82
N GLU A 9 -13.94 -0.31 20.95
CA GLU A 9 -12.80 -0.96 21.62
C GLU A 9 -12.22 -2.09 20.77
N MET A 10 -13.09 -2.92 20.18
CA MET A 10 -12.71 -3.98 19.25
C MET A 10 -12.07 -3.40 17.99
N ARG A 11 -12.59 -2.27 17.48
CA ARG A 11 -11.99 -1.58 16.33
C ARG A 11 -10.55 -1.13 16.62
N GLU A 12 -10.28 -0.57 17.79
CA GLU A 12 -8.93 -0.16 18.19
C GLU A 12 -7.97 -1.37 18.24
N LYS A 13 -8.42 -2.49 18.83
CA LYS A 13 -7.68 -3.76 18.85
C LYS A 13 -7.44 -4.36 17.45
N LEU A 14 -8.41 -4.21 16.55
CA LEU A 14 -8.28 -4.65 15.15
C LEU A 14 -7.22 -3.82 14.41
N LEU A 15 -7.14 -2.50 14.64
CA LEU A 15 -6.14 -1.64 14.01
C LEU A 15 -4.70 -1.97 14.48
N GLU A 16 -4.54 -2.41 15.73
CA GLU A 16 -3.26 -2.89 16.25
C GLU A 16 -2.86 -4.25 15.66
N SER A 17 -3.81 -5.06 15.20
CA SER A 17 -3.54 -6.35 14.57
C SER A 17 -3.17 -6.18 13.09
N THR A 18 -2.30 -7.04 12.56
CA THR A 18 -1.94 -6.98 11.13
C THR A 18 -3.02 -7.64 10.26
N PHE A 19 -3.59 -8.74 10.76
CA PHE A 19 -4.52 -9.59 10.04
C PHE A 19 -5.47 -10.28 11.02
N VAL A 20 -6.76 -10.30 10.69
CA VAL A 20 -7.80 -10.97 11.49
C VAL A 20 -8.78 -11.67 10.57
N GLU A 21 -9.17 -12.89 10.92
CA GLU A 21 -10.22 -13.64 10.22
C GLU A 21 -11.47 -13.73 11.09
N PHE A 22 -12.62 -13.58 10.46
CA PHE A 22 -13.91 -13.85 11.06
C PHE A 22 -14.34 -15.26 10.66
N VAL A 23 -14.54 -16.13 11.63
CA VAL A 23 -14.98 -17.52 11.44
C VAL A 23 -16.37 -17.72 12.04
N ASP A 24 -17.14 -18.63 11.46
CA ASP A 24 -18.38 -19.11 12.06
C ASP A 24 -18.13 -20.22 13.10
N ASP A 25 -19.21 -20.69 13.73
CA ASP A 25 -19.16 -21.74 14.76
C ASP A 25 -18.66 -23.10 14.22
N SER A 26 -18.65 -23.29 12.90
CA SER A 26 -18.13 -24.49 12.24
C SER A 26 -16.65 -24.35 11.85
N GLY A 27 -16.04 -23.19 12.08
CA GLY A 27 -14.67 -22.86 11.68
C GLY A 27 -14.53 -22.39 10.23
N THR A 28 -15.65 -22.09 9.55
CA THR A 28 -15.62 -21.57 8.18
C THR A 28 -15.32 -20.07 8.19
N VAL A 29 -14.36 -19.64 7.37
CA VAL A 29 -14.01 -18.21 7.25
C VAL A 29 -15.11 -17.45 6.52
N LEU A 30 -15.72 -16.49 7.21
CA LEU A 30 -16.74 -15.57 6.70
C LEU A 30 -16.14 -14.34 6.02
N GLY A 31 -14.92 -13.96 6.41
CA GLY A 31 -14.21 -12.81 5.86
C GLY A 31 -12.93 -12.51 6.61
N SER A 32 -12.17 -11.54 6.11
CA SER A 32 -10.91 -11.10 6.72
C SER A 32 -10.81 -9.59 6.82
N PHE A 33 -10.08 -9.13 7.82
CA PHE A 33 -9.68 -7.75 8.06
C PHE A 33 -8.17 -7.65 7.95
N ILE A 34 -7.71 -6.72 7.12
CA ILE A 34 -6.28 -6.41 6.93
C ILE A 34 -6.10 -4.96 7.38
N SER A 35 -5.30 -4.76 8.43
CA SER A 35 -4.99 -3.41 8.88
C SER A 35 -4.02 -2.76 7.88
N TYR A 36 -4.45 -1.67 7.26
CA TYR A 36 -3.59 -0.85 6.42
C TYR A 36 -2.70 0.00 7.33
N ARG A 37 -1.67 -0.62 7.92
CA ARG A 37 -0.58 0.16 8.48
C ARG A 37 0.13 0.83 7.31
N GLN A 38 -0.04 2.14 7.17
CA GLN A 38 0.88 2.92 6.35
C GLN A 38 2.27 2.65 6.92
N THR A 39 3.10 1.92 6.18
CA THR A 39 4.53 1.98 6.42
C THR A 39 4.88 3.46 6.38
N PRO A 40 5.51 4.03 7.42
CA PRO A 40 6.12 5.33 7.25
C PRO A 40 7.07 5.16 6.07
N SER A 41 6.72 5.78 4.95
CA SER A 41 7.59 5.85 3.79
C SER A 41 8.69 6.77 4.24
N ASP A 42 9.74 6.21 4.84
CA ASP A 42 10.87 6.98 5.32
C ASP A 42 11.34 7.82 4.13
N PRO A 43 11.23 9.16 4.18
CA PRO A 43 11.61 10.01 3.06
C PRO A 43 13.09 9.81 2.69
N SER A 44 13.90 9.28 3.61
CA SER A 44 15.29 8.92 3.39
C SER A 44 15.50 7.66 2.52
N LEU A 45 14.47 6.79 2.40
CA LEU A 45 14.48 5.64 1.48
C LEU A 45 14.08 6.02 0.06
N ILE A 46 13.56 7.24 -0.15
CA ILE A 46 13.35 7.78 -1.49
C ILE A 46 14.72 8.24 -1.99
N PRO A 47 15.33 7.58 -2.99
CA PRO A 47 16.62 8.01 -3.50
C PRO A 47 16.52 9.47 -3.97
N PRO A 48 17.43 10.35 -3.54
CA PRO A 48 17.42 11.74 -3.96
C PRO A 48 17.55 11.78 -5.48
N ILE A 49 16.67 12.53 -6.13
CA ILE A 49 16.73 12.78 -7.57
C ILE A 49 18.09 13.40 -7.88
N THR A 50 18.88 12.73 -8.72
CA THR A 50 20.22 13.22 -9.12
C THR A 50 20.10 14.57 -9.83
N GLU A 51 21.16 15.39 -9.81
CA GLU A 51 21.16 16.67 -10.53
C GLU A 51 20.92 16.50 -12.04
N GLU A 52 21.32 15.37 -12.61
CA GLU A 52 21.10 15.01 -14.01
C GLU A 52 19.62 14.74 -14.30
N GLU A 53 18.92 14.00 -13.44
CA GLU A 53 17.49 13.74 -13.57
C GLU A 53 16.68 15.03 -13.37
N ARG A 54 17.10 15.90 -12.44
CA ARG A 54 16.50 17.23 -12.24
C ARG A 54 16.59 18.09 -13.49
N LYS A 55 17.76 18.11 -14.17
CA LYS A 55 17.93 18.85 -15.43
C LYS A 55 17.06 18.29 -16.55
N ARG A 56 16.94 16.96 -16.69
CA ARG A 56 16.04 16.31 -17.66
C ARG A 56 14.56 16.63 -17.43
N LEU A 57 14.11 16.61 -16.18
CA LEU A 57 12.71 16.93 -15.81
C LEU A 57 12.32 18.38 -16.13
N HIS A 58 13.27 19.32 -16.01
CA HIS A 58 13.01 20.74 -16.31
C HIS A 58 13.14 21.07 -17.81
N SER A 59 13.90 20.28 -18.59
CA SER A 59 14.10 20.55 -20.00
C SER A 59 12.98 20.02 -20.89
N GLU A 60 12.36 18.88 -20.56
CA GLU A 60 11.44 18.20 -21.49
C GLU A 60 10.27 17.52 -20.75
N PRO A 61 9.17 18.25 -20.45
CA PRO A 61 7.95 17.61 -19.97
C PRO A 61 7.36 16.70 -21.07
N GLY A 62 7.33 15.39 -20.81
CA GLY A 62 6.55 14.43 -21.61
C GLY A 62 7.33 13.39 -22.44
N LEU A 63 8.65 13.25 -22.28
CA LEU A 63 9.44 12.32 -23.10
C LEU A 63 9.15 10.82 -22.87
N TYR A 64 8.65 10.45 -21.69
CA TYR A 64 8.38 9.06 -21.38
C TYR A 64 6.95 8.91 -20.88
N SER A 65 6.17 8.10 -21.60
CA SER A 65 4.89 7.63 -21.09
C SER A 65 5.12 6.74 -19.87
N THR A 66 4.14 6.68 -18.96
CA THR A 66 4.15 5.77 -17.81
C THR A 66 4.47 4.33 -18.21
N GLN A 67 4.03 3.91 -19.41
CA GLN A 67 4.32 2.58 -19.96
C GLN A 67 5.80 2.35 -20.25
N GLN A 68 6.50 3.32 -20.87
CA GLN A 68 7.92 3.21 -21.18
C GLN A 68 8.79 3.14 -19.92
N VAL A 69 8.39 3.84 -18.85
CA VAL A 69 9.06 3.76 -17.54
C VAL A 69 8.86 2.37 -16.92
N LEU A 70 7.64 1.83 -16.97
CA LEU A 70 7.32 0.51 -16.42
C LEU A 70 8.03 -0.63 -17.15
N GLU A 71 8.16 -0.57 -18.47
CA GLU A 71 8.91 -1.56 -19.25
C GLU A 71 10.39 -1.57 -18.86
N ARG A 72 11.01 -0.40 -18.71
CA ARG A 72 12.43 -0.30 -18.36
C ARG A 72 12.71 -0.84 -16.96
N LEU A 73 11.84 -0.56 -15.99
CA LEU A 73 11.98 -1.08 -14.63
C LEU A 73 11.84 -2.61 -14.55
N ARG A 74 11.10 -3.24 -15.46
CA ARG A 74 11.00 -4.71 -15.55
C ARG A 74 12.23 -5.36 -16.18
N SER A 75 13.07 -4.58 -16.85
CA SER A 75 14.28 -5.07 -17.54
C SER A 75 15.57 -4.94 -16.72
N LEU A 76 15.48 -4.36 -15.51
CA LEU A 76 16.56 -4.28 -14.52
C LEU A 76 16.40 -5.40 -13.49
#